data_AF-A0A061R5T3-F1
#
_entry.id   AF-A0A061R5T3-F1
#
_cell.length_a   1.000
_cell.length_b   1.000
_cell.length_c   1.000
_cell.angle_alpha   90.00
_cell.angle_beta   90.00
_cell.angle_gamma   90.00
#
_symmetry.space_group_name_H-M   'P 1'
#
loop_
_entity.id
_entity.type
_entity.pdbx_description
1 polymer ?
#
loop_
_entity_poly.entity_id
_entity_poly.type
_entity_poly.pdbx_seq_one_letter_code
_entity_poly.pdbx_strand_id
1 'polypeptide(L)'
;MQIYQDFSDEVPRFFADKYSRDASRYWDKFYCRNGSNFFKDRHYLEDEFPQLNEIADILLEVGCGAGNTLYPLLERRPGLKMYACDFSARAIELVKEHPEYDPAKITAFVADVTQDRPFDSYLSPGSVDLVTMIFVLSAVSPENLTKAVGNVSRVLKDGGLVLFRDYASGDLAQLRLAGEGKQRRVGDNCYVRGDGTLACYFDPDSLANIFAEHGM
;
A
#
# COMPACT_ATOMS: atom_id res chain seq x y z
N MET A 1 32.10 -4.26 -37.31
CA MET A 1 31.19 -3.21 -36.82
C MET A 1 29.97 -3.89 -36.24
N GLN A 2 29.99 -4.17 -34.95
CA GLN A 2 28.92 -4.91 -34.26
C GLN A 2 27.99 -3.86 -33.65
N ILE A 3 26.84 -3.66 -34.27
CA ILE A 3 25.81 -2.72 -33.80
C ILE A 3 24.97 -3.49 -32.78
N TYR A 4 25.48 -3.67 -31.56
CA TYR A 4 24.61 -4.03 -30.45
C TYR A 4 23.88 -2.75 -30.04
N GLN A 5 22.62 -2.61 -30.45
CA GLN A 5 21.71 -1.74 -29.73
C GLN A 5 21.50 -2.37 -28.36
N ASP A 6 22.02 -1.74 -27.31
CA ASP A 6 21.58 -1.99 -25.95
C ASP A 6 20.07 -1.70 -25.90
N PHE A 7 19.26 -2.75 -26.00
CA PHE A 7 17.85 -2.63 -25.70
C PHE A 7 17.75 -2.44 -24.19
N SER A 8 17.47 -1.21 -23.77
CA SER A 8 17.15 -0.90 -22.37
C SER A 8 16.09 -1.88 -21.86
N ASP A 9 16.30 -2.42 -20.66
CA ASP A 9 15.30 -3.21 -19.94
C ASP A 9 14.12 -2.36 -19.45
N GLU A 10 14.16 -1.05 -19.72
CA GLU A 10 13.11 -0.10 -19.38
C GLU A 10 11.94 -0.17 -20.35
N VAL A 11 10.77 -0.10 -19.74
CA VAL A 11 9.50 0.18 -20.40
C VAL A 11 9.55 1.60 -20.97
N PRO A 12 9.09 1.83 -22.22
CA PRO A 12 9.02 3.18 -22.77
C PRO A 12 8.21 4.11 -21.86
N ARG A 13 8.65 5.36 -21.71
CA ARG A 13 8.08 6.33 -20.74
C ARG A 13 6.56 6.42 -20.78
N PHE A 14 5.98 6.44 -21.98
CA PHE A 14 4.52 6.44 -22.19
C PHE A 14 3.81 5.30 -21.45
N PHE A 15 4.38 4.09 -21.47
CA PHE A 15 3.82 2.93 -20.78
C PHE A 15 4.06 3.01 -19.27
N ALA A 16 5.24 3.46 -18.82
CA ALA A 16 5.50 3.70 -17.40
C ALA A 16 4.47 4.68 -16.79
N ASP A 17 4.25 5.82 -17.45
CA ASP A 17 3.24 6.82 -17.03
C ASP A 17 1.82 6.24 -17.07
N LYS A 18 1.52 5.37 -18.06
CA LYS A 18 0.23 4.66 -18.14
C LYS A 18 0.04 3.69 -16.98
N TYR A 19 1.06 2.94 -16.58
CA TYR A 19 0.95 1.99 -15.46
C TYR A 19 0.71 2.72 -14.14
N SER A 20 1.42 3.83 -13.92
CA SER A 20 1.20 4.71 -12.77
C SER A 20 -0.23 5.29 -12.75
N ARG A 21 -0.67 5.92 -13.86
CA ARG A 21 -2.01 6.53 -13.95
C ARG A 21 -3.14 5.51 -13.84
N ASP A 22 -3.00 4.34 -14.44
CA ASP A 22 -4.05 3.32 -14.48
C ASP A 22 -3.92 2.30 -13.33
N ALA A 23 -3.07 2.55 -12.31
CA ALA A 23 -2.76 1.64 -11.20
C ALA A 23 -4.01 1.11 -10.48
N SER A 24 -4.94 2.00 -10.15
CA SER A 24 -6.21 1.64 -9.49
C SER A 24 -7.01 0.63 -10.31
N ARG A 25 -7.05 0.78 -11.64
CA ARG A 25 -7.76 -0.16 -12.54
C ARG A 25 -7.11 -1.54 -12.55
N TYR A 26 -5.79 -1.63 -12.45
CA TYR A 26 -5.10 -2.92 -12.41
C TYR A 26 -5.39 -3.67 -11.11
N TRP A 27 -5.36 -2.97 -9.98
CA TRP A 27 -5.75 -3.55 -8.69
C TRP A 27 -7.24 -3.88 -8.61
N ASP A 28 -8.11 -3.07 -9.20
CA ASP A 28 -9.54 -3.37 -9.24
C ASP A 28 -9.85 -4.63 -10.05
N LYS A 29 -9.19 -4.80 -11.21
CA LYS A 29 -9.25 -6.05 -11.98
C LYS A 29 -8.69 -7.23 -11.19
N PHE A 30 -7.62 -7.02 -10.44
CA PHE A 30 -7.05 -8.06 -9.58
C PHE A 30 -8.07 -8.53 -8.54
N TYR A 31 -8.74 -7.62 -7.82
CA TYR A 31 -9.75 -8.01 -6.83
C TYR A 31 -11.03 -8.58 -7.48
N CYS A 32 -11.43 -8.10 -8.66
CA CYS A 32 -12.51 -8.70 -9.44
C CYS A 32 -12.20 -10.17 -9.78
N ARG A 33 -10.96 -10.48 -10.16
CA ARG A 33 -10.54 -11.83 -10.57
C ARG A 33 -10.36 -12.76 -9.38
N ASN A 34 -9.79 -12.27 -8.29
CA ASN A 34 -9.29 -13.12 -7.21
C ASN A 34 -10.16 -13.13 -5.94
N GLY A 35 -11.04 -12.14 -5.76
CA GLY A 35 -11.86 -12.01 -4.56
C GLY A 35 -11.00 -11.84 -3.29
N SER A 36 -11.49 -12.37 -2.16
CA SER A 36 -10.85 -12.26 -0.84
C SER A 36 -9.83 -13.37 -0.52
N ASN A 37 -9.73 -14.41 -1.36
CA ASN A 37 -8.98 -15.64 -1.01
C ASN A 37 -7.52 -15.65 -1.48
N PHE A 38 -7.06 -14.61 -2.17
CA PHE A 38 -5.71 -14.59 -2.73
C PHE A 38 -4.64 -14.38 -1.65
N PHE A 39 -4.85 -13.37 -0.81
CA PHE A 39 -3.97 -13.10 0.31
C PHE A 39 -4.50 -13.84 1.54
N LYS A 40 -3.57 -14.32 2.37
CA LYS A 40 -3.90 -14.92 3.65
C LYS A 40 -4.05 -13.83 4.70
N ASP A 41 -4.87 -14.13 5.69
CA ASP A 41 -4.99 -13.32 6.90
C ASP A 41 -3.64 -13.18 7.61
N ARG A 42 -3.34 -11.96 8.01
CA ARG A 42 -2.01 -11.52 8.45
C ARG A 42 -1.86 -11.58 9.97
N HIS A 43 -2.27 -12.70 10.57
CA HIS A 43 -2.15 -12.91 12.02
C HIS A 43 -0.72 -12.72 12.55
N TYR A 44 0.31 -12.94 11.71
CA TYR A 44 1.71 -12.75 12.09
C TYR A 44 2.12 -11.29 12.37
N LEU A 45 1.31 -10.30 11.95
CA LEU A 45 1.70 -8.90 12.10
C LEU A 45 1.78 -8.46 13.57
N GLU A 46 1.11 -9.16 14.48
CA GLU A 46 1.19 -8.87 15.91
C GLU A 46 2.54 -9.24 16.52
N ASP A 47 3.20 -10.27 15.97
CA ASP A 47 4.55 -10.68 16.36
C ASP A 47 5.60 -9.71 15.80
N GLU A 48 5.39 -9.24 14.57
CA GLU A 48 6.29 -8.29 13.90
C GLU A 48 6.13 -6.86 14.41
N PHE A 49 4.92 -6.47 14.77
CA PHE A 49 4.56 -5.15 15.27
C PHE A 49 3.82 -5.25 16.60
N PRO A 50 4.53 -5.42 17.73
CA PRO A 50 3.93 -5.44 19.06
C PRO A 50 3.07 -4.20 19.37
N GLN A 51 3.37 -3.07 18.73
CA GLN A 51 2.63 -1.81 18.83
C GLN A 51 1.17 -1.92 18.37
N LEU A 52 0.84 -2.91 17.53
CA LEU A 52 -0.55 -3.22 17.19
C LEU A 52 -1.38 -3.58 18.43
N ASN A 53 -0.74 -4.11 19.47
CA ASN A 53 -1.38 -4.50 20.73
C ASN A 53 -1.39 -3.39 21.80
N GLU A 54 -0.75 -2.25 21.53
CA GLU A 54 -0.70 -1.12 22.47
C GLU A 54 -1.99 -0.30 22.46
N ILE A 55 -2.11 0.69 23.35
CA ILE A 55 -3.33 1.51 23.46
C ILE A 55 -3.39 2.51 22.30
N ALA A 56 -4.10 2.12 21.24
CA ALA A 56 -4.55 2.97 20.15
C ALA A 56 -6.08 2.90 20.08
N ASP A 57 -6.75 4.04 19.97
CA ASP A 57 -8.21 4.14 19.85
C ASP A 57 -8.64 4.15 18.38
N ILE A 58 -7.85 4.80 17.51
CA ILE A 58 -8.14 4.98 16.08
C ILE A 58 -6.98 4.49 15.22
N LEU A 59 -7.25 3.53 14.35
CA LEU A 59 -6.33 3.03 13.34
C LEU A 59 -6.80 3.36 11.92
N LEU A 60 -5.86 3.72 11.03
CA LEU A 60 -6.06 3.77 9.59
C LEU A 60 -5.22 2.68 8.90
N GLU A 61 -5.87 1.75 8.22
CA GLU A 61 -5.21 0.83 7.27
C GLU A 61 -5.27 1.42 5.87
N VAL A 62 -4.11 1.81 5.33
CA VAL A 62 -3.98 2.24 3.93
C VAL A 62 -3.67 1.02 3.07
N GLY A 63 -4.35 0.89 1.93
CA GLY A 63 -4.25 -0.29 1.07
C GLY A 63 -4.78 -1.56 1.74
N CYS A 64 -5.98 -1.47 2.34
CA CYS A 64 -6.55 -2.55 3.13
C CYS A 64 -6.90 -3.81 2.32
N GLY A 65 -6.96 -3.72 0.99
CA GLY A 65 -7.32 -4.83 0.13
C GLY A 65 -8.66 -5.44 0.53
N ALA A 66 -8.70 -6.77 0.70
CA ALA A 66 -9.89 -7.49 1.15
C ALA A 66 -10.03 -7.56 2.69
N GLY A 67 -9.20 -6.85 3.45
CA GLY A 67 -9.26 -6.81 4.92
C GLY A 67 -8.42 -7.86 5.65
N ASN A 68 -7.41 -8.43 4.99
CA ASN A 68 -6.60 -9.51 5.57
C ASN A 68 -5.71 -9.06 6.76
N THR A 69 -5.50 -7.75 6.96
CA THR A 69 -4.97 -7.22 8.23
C THR A 69 -6.11 -6.77 9.14
N LEU A 70 -7.10 -6.08 8.54
CA LEU A 70 -8.25 -5.49 9.22
C LEU A 70 -8.97 -6.46 10.16
N TYR A 71 -9.41 -7.62 9.65
CA TYR A 71 -10.25 -8.55 10.42
C TYR A 71 -9.48 -9.28 11.52
N PRO A 72 -8.28 -9.84 11.28
CA PRO A 72 -7.46 -10.39 12.36
C PRO A 72 -7.20 -9.40 13.49
N LEU A 73 -6.95 -8.13 13.15
CA LEU A 73 -6.70 -7.10 14.15
C LEU A 73 -7.98 -6.74 14.92
N LEU A 74 -9.14 -6.68 14.24
CA LEU A 74 -10.43 -6.41 14.88
C LEU A 74 -10.85 -7.53 15.84
N GLU A 75 -10.62 -8.79 15.48
CA GLU A 75 -10.86 -9.95 16.34
C GLU A 75 -10.08 -9.81 17.66
N ARG A 76 -8.81 -9.39 17.56
CA ARG A 76 -7.94 -9.23 18.73
C ARG A 76 -8.23 -7.97 19.53
N ARG A 77 -8.64 -6.89 18.85
CA ARG A 77 -8.88 -5.56 19.42
C ARG A 77 -10.29 -5.07 19.11
N PRO A 78 -11.33 -5.65 19.72
CA PRO A 78 -12.72 -5.36 19.39
C PRO A 78 -13.17 -3.93 19.74
N GLY A 79 -12.36 -3.19 20.52
CA GLY A 79 -12.59 -1.78 20.86
C GLY A 79 -11.92 -0.77 19.93
N LEU A 80 -11.11 -1.22 18.97
CA LEU A 80 -10.42 -0.35 18.02
C LEU A 80 -11.43 0.24 17.01
N LYS A 81 -11.40 1.56 16.83
CA LYS A 81 -12.09 2.21 15.71
C LYS A 81 -11.17 2.15 14.49
N MET A 82 -11.63 1.51 13.42
CA MET A 82 -10.81 1.26 12.23
C MET A 82 -11.34 2.04 11.04
N TYR A 83 -10.42 2.71 10.36
CA TYR A 83 -10.61 3.29 9.04
C TYR A 83 -9.80 2.44 8.07
N ALA A 84 -10.41 2.04 6.96
CA ALA A 84 -9.75 1.20 5.97
C ALA A 84 -9.95 1.83 4.60
N CYS A 85 -8.87 2.04 3.86
CA CYS A 85 -8.97 2.56 2.51
C CYS A 85 -8.15 1.77 1.50
N ASP A 86 -8.66 1.75 0.28
CA ASP A 86 -8.02 1.19 -0.88
C ASP A 86 -8.49 1.98 -2.10
N PHE A 87 -7.64 2.16 -3.11
CA PHE A 87 -8.06 2.84 -4.34
C PHE A 87 -8.92 1.97 -5.26
N SER A 88 -9.04 0.67 -4.97
CA SER A 88 -9.92 -0.26 -5.66
C SER A 88 -11.28 -0.23 -4.99
N ALA A 89 -12.30 0.14 -5.77
CA ALA A 89 -13.68 0.02 -5.33
C ALA A 89 -14.03 -1.43 -4.99
N ARG A 90 -13.55 -2.39 -5.79
CA ARG A 90 -13.79 -3.81 -5.53
C ARG A 90 -13.16 -4.30 -4.24
N ALA A 91 -11.96 -3.83 -3.87
CA ALA A 91 -11.35 -4.15 -2.58
C ALA A 91 -12.25 -3.70 -1.41
N ILE A 92 -12.75 -2.47 -1.48
CA ILE A 92 -13.65 -1.92 -0.46
C ILE A 92 -15.00 -2.64 -0.41
N GLU A 93 -15.52 -3.09 -1.55
CA GLU A 93 -16.69 -3.97 -1.59
C GLU A 93 -16.43 -5.29 -0.86
N LEU A 94 -15.29 -5.94 -1.10
CA LEU A 94 -14.92 -7.20 -0.43
C LEU A 94 -14.82 -7.03 1.10
N VAL A 95 -14.26 -5.91 1.57
CA VAL A 95 -14.28 -5.56 3.00
C VAL A 95 -15.72 -5.45 3.50
N LYS A 96 -16.58 -4.69 2.81
CA LYS A 96 -17.98 -4.51 3.24
C LYS A 96 -18.83 -5.79 3.15
N GLU A 97 -18.46 -6.73 2.28
CA GLU A 97 -19.09 -8.06 2.13
C GLU A 97 -18.67 -9.05 3.23
N HIS A 98 -17.61 -8.77 3.99
CA HIS A 98 -17.12 -9.67 5.03
C HIS A 98 -18.14 -9.84 6.17
N PRO A 99 -18.38 -11.08 6.69
CA PRO A 99 -19.39 -11.32 7.73
C PRO A 99 -19.19 -10.53 9.03
N GLU A 100 -17.94 -10.16 9.34
CA GLU A 100 -17.59 -9.40 10.54
C GLU A 100 -17.54 -7.89 10.31
N TYR A 101 -17.94 -7.42 9.12
CA TYR A 101 -18.02 -5.99 8.87
C TYR A 101 -19.10 -5.35 9.76
N ASP A 102 -18.66 -4.48 10.67
CA ASP A 102 -19.52 -3.69 11.53
C ASP A 102 -19.30 -2.20 11.22
N PRO A 103 -20.26 -1.47 10.61
CA PRO A 103 -20.11 -0.06 10.29
C PRO A 103 -19.97 0.84 11.53
N ALA A 104 -20.31 0.35 12.73
CA ALA A 104 -20.05 1.06 13.97
C ALA A 104 -18.56 1.07 14.33
N LYS A 105 -17.79 0.06 13.90
CA LYS A 105 -16.36 -0.10 14.19
C LYS A 105 -15.46 0.20 13.01
N ILE A 106 -15.90 -0.15 11.80
CA ILE A 106 -15.12 -0.03 10.57
C ILE A 106 -15.73 1.05 9.68
N THR A 107 -14.89 1.94 9.18
CA THR A 107 -15.24 2.87 8.09
C THR A 107 -14.36 2.56 6.89
N ALA A 108 -14.91 1.79 5.94
CA ALA A 108 -14.22 1.40 4.71
C ALA A 108 -14.59 2.30 3.53
N PHE A 109 -13.60 2.90 2.87
CA PHE A 109 -13.81 3.88 1.81
C PHE A 109 -12.77 3.83 0.70
N VAL A 110 -13.18 4.23 -0.51
CA VAL A 110 -12.28 4.31 -1.65
C VAL A 110 -11.43 5.56 -1.53
N ALA A 111 -10.12 5.40 -1.49
CA ALA A 111 -9.17 6.51 -1.51
C ALA A 111 -7.84 6.09 -2.15
N ASP A 112 -7.31 6.97 -2.99
CA ASP A 112 -5.95 6.87 -3.50
C ASP A 112 -5.05 7.78 -2.66
N VAL A 113 -4.14 7.16 -1.91
CA VAL A 113 -3.21 7.85 -0.99
C VAL A 113 -2.34 8.89 -1.69
N THR A 114 -2.22 8.84 -3.02
CA THR A 114 -1.45 9.80 -3.83
C THR A 114 -2.26 11.04 -4.24
N GLN A 115 -3.56 11.09 -3.99
CA GLN A 115 -4.41 12.25 -4.33
C GLN A 115 -4.27 13.40 -3.32
N ASP A 116 -4.82 14.56 -3.64
CA ASP A 116 -4.85 15.67 -2.68
C ASP A 116 -5.85 15.36 -1.55
N ARG A 117 -5.38 15.37 -0.30
CA ARG A 117 -6.21 15.21 0.91
C ARG A 117 -7.19 14.01 0.84
N PRO A 118 -6.69 12.79 0.58
CA PRO A 118 -7.53 11.62 0.27
C PRO A 118 -8.38 11.16 1.46
N PHE A 119 -8.07 11.63 2.67
CA PHE A 119 -8.69 11.19 3.92
C PHE A 119 -9.60 12.24 4.56
N ASP A 120 -9.56 13.50 4.14
CA ASP A 120 -10.19 14.64 4.84
C ASP A 120 -11.74 14.52 4.96
N SER A 121 -12.38 13.73 4.10
CA SER A 121 -13.83 13.44 4.19
C SER A 121 -14.19 12.44 5.30
N TYR A 122 -13.21 11.74 5.86
CA TYR A 122 -13.40 10.64 6.82
C TYR A 122 -12.63 10.86 8.13
N LEU A 123 -11.48 11.52 8.05
CA LEU A 123 -10.53 11.73 9.14
C LEU A 123 -10.17 13.20 9.26
N SER A 124 -10.05 13.67 10.50
CA SER A 124 -9.52 15.01 10.75
C SER A 124 -7.99 14.96 10.77
N PRO A 125 -7.29 16.06 10.44
CA PRO A 125 -5.85 16.14 10.65
C PRO A 125 -5.49 15.84 12.11
N GLY A 126 -4.43 15.08 12.34
CA GLY A 126 -3.98 14.71 13.69
C GLY A 126 -4.98 13.90 14.51
N SER A 127 -5.82 13.05 13.88
CA SER A 127 -6.83 12.25 14.57
C SER A 127 -6.50 10.75 14.69
N VAL A 128 -5.51 10.25 13.97
CA VAL A 128 -5.17 8.83 13.89
C VAL A 128 -4.02 8.49 14.83
N ASP A 129 -4.18 7.47 15.68
CA ASP A 129 -3.12 7.01 16.59
C ASP A 129 -2.10 6.13 15.87
N LEU A 130 -2.58 5.31 14.95
CA LEU A 130 -1.80 4.26 14.30
C LEU A 130 -2.17 4.11 12.83
N VAL A 131 -1.18 4.10 11.96
CA VAL A 131 -1.38 3.83 10.52
C VAL A 131 -0.66 2.54 10.16
N THR A 132 -1.33 1.66 9.43
CA THR A 132 -0.70 0.46 8.85
C THR A 132 -0.61 0.57 7.33
N MET A 133 0.55 0.20 6.77
CA MET A 133 0.80 0.17 5.33
C MET A 133 1.52 -1.13 4.94
N ILE A 134 0.78 -2.15 4.53
CA ILE A 134 1.32 -3.49 4.28
C ILE A 134 1.31 -3.80 2.77
N PHE A 135 2.49 -3.77 2.14
CA PHE A 135 2.71 -3.90 0.69
C PHE A 135 1.98 -2.85 -0.15
N VAL A 136 2.02 -1.59 0.32
CA VAL A 136 1.33 -0.45 -0.29
C VAL A 136 2.31 0.44 -1.05
N LEU A 137 3.43 0.78 -0.43
CA LEU A 137 4.40 1.72 -0.96
C LEU A 137 5.01 1.15 -2.24
N SER A 138 5.22 -0.17 -2.33
CA SER A 138 5.70 -0.82 -3.56
C SER A 138 4.71 -0.75 -4.72
N ALA A 139 3.43 -0.49 -4.46
CA ALA A 139 2.42 -0.28 -5.49
C ALA A 139 2.29 1.20 -5.90
N VAL A 140 2.92 2.12 -5.14
CA VAL A 140 2.94 3.56 -5.42
C VAL A 140 4.14 3.87 -6.32
N SER A 141 3.91 4.69 -7.36
CA SER A 141 5.00 5.10 -8.23
C SER A 141 5.99 6.01 -7.48
N PRO A 142 7.30 5.95 -7.80
CA PRO A 142 8.32 6.70 -7.05
C PRO A 142 8.04 8.21 -6.94
N GLU A 143 7.51 8.82 -8.01
CA GLU A 143 7.18 10.24 -8.03
C GLU A 143 6.06 10.65 -7.04
N ASN A 144 5.26 9.69 -6.58
CA ASN A 144 4.12 9.93 -5.70
C ASN A 144 4.39 9.52 -4.24
N LEU A 145 5.53 8.89 -3.93
CA LEU A 145 5.83 8.38 -2.59
C LEU A 145 5.82 9.48 -1.53
N THR A 146 6.52 10.60 -1.77
CA THR A 146 6.57 11.68 -0.78
C THR A 146 5.19 12.27 -0.52
N LYS A 147 4.33 12.34 -1.54
CA LYS A 147 2.95 12.83 -1.39
C LYS A 147 2.10 11.84 -0.59
N ALA A 148 2.24 10.54 -0.85
CA ALA A 148 1.55 9.50 -0.10
C ALA A 148 1.91 9.53 1.39
N VAL A 149 3.21 9.63 1.70
CA VAL A 149 3.72 9.75 3.07
C VAL A 149 3.24 11.04 3.75
N GLY A 150 3.23 12.17 3.03
CA GLY A 150 2.70 13.43 3.55
C GLY A 150 1.20 13.39 3.87
N ASN A 151 0.40 12.69 3.06
CA ASN A 151 -1.03 12.50 3.36
C ASN A 151 -1.25 11.64 4.60
N VAL A 152 -0.39 10.65 4.85
CA VAL A 152 -0.39 9.85 6.08
C VAL A 152 0.00 10.70 7.29
N SER A 153 1.11 11.43 7.20
CA SER A 153 1.58 12.36 8.25
C SER A 153 0.49 13.35 8.67
N ARG A 154 -0.23 13.92 7.70
CA ARG A 154 -1.32 14.89 7.96
C ARG A 154 -2.39 14.40 8.93
N VAL A 155 -2.79 13.13 8.84
CA VAL A 155 -3.86 12.56 9.69
C VAL A 155 -3.33 11.92 10.96
N LEU A 156 -2.03 11.66 11.03
CA LEU A 156 -1.36 11.08 12.18
C LEU A 156 -1.28 12.09 13.33
N LYS A 157 -1.61 11.66 14.54
CA LYS A 157 -1.43 12.43 15.78
C LYS A 157 0.06 12.70 16.03
N ASP A 158 0.36 13.75 16.79
CA ASP A 158 1.67 13.93 17.38
C ASP A 158 2.02 12.72 18.27
N GLY A 159 3.13 12.03 17.96
CA GLY A 159 3.52 10.79 18.62
C GLY A 159 2.75 9.54 18.18
N GLY A 160 1.89 9.66 17.17
CA GLY A 160 1.31 8.51 16.48
C GLY A 160 2.36 7.73 15.70
N LEU A 161 2.04 6.49 15.33
CA LEU A 161 2.99 5.59 14.67
C LEU A 161 2.51 5.20 13.28
N VAL A 162 3.45 5.05 12.36
CA VAL A 162 3.24 4.34 11.10
C VAL A 162 3.98 3.01 11.15
N LEU A 163 3.23 1.92 10.98
CA LEU A 163 3.76 0.57 10.87
C LEU A 163 3.67 0.15 9.41
N PHE A 164 4.80 -0.01 8.74
CA PHE A 164 4.84 -0.43 7.35
C PHE A 164 5.65 -1.70 7.16
N ARG A 165 5.23 -2.51 6.21
CA ARG A 165 5.97 -3.66 5.70
C ARG A 165 5.91 -3.63 4.20
N ASP A 166 7.05 -3.62 3.53
CA ASP A 166 7.10 -3.61 2.07
C ASP A 166 8.32 -4.36 1.52
N TYR A 167 8.46 -4.40 0.21
CA TYR A 167 9.59 -5.09 -0.44
C TYR A 167 10.90 -4.30 -0.32
N ALA A 168 11.99 -5.01 -0.08
CA ALA A 168 13.32 -4.44 0.03
C ALA A 168 14.15 -4.69 -1.23
N SER A 169 15.08 -3.78 -1.51
CA SER A 169 16.09 -3.97 -2.55
C SER A 169 16.90 -5.23 -2.27
N GLY A 170 17.08 -6.07 -3.29
CA GLY A 170 17.74 -7.37 -3.19
C GLY A 170 16.80 -8.53 -2.83
N ASP A 171 15.51 -8.27 -2.58
CA ASP A 171 14.52 -9.33 -2.37
C ASP A 171 14.54 -10.33 -3.54
N LEU A 172 14.38 -11.61 -3.24
CA LEU A 172 14.31 -12.65 -4.27
C LEU A 172 13.19 -12.40 -5.28
N ALA A 173 12.10 -11.74 -4.85
CA ALA A 173 11.03 -11.31 -5.74
C ALA A 173 11.51 -10.27 -6.76
N GLN A 174 12.37 -9.33 -6.35
CA GLN A 174 12.99 -8.37 -7.26
C GLN A 174 13.88 -9.08 -8.29
N LEU A 175 14.75 -9.98 -7.83
CA LEU A 175 15.68 -10.70 -8.70
C LEU A 175 14.93 -11.52 -9.76
N ARG A 176 13.80 -12.12 -9.38
CA ARG A 176 12.92 -12.83 -10.33
C ARG A 176 12.32 -11.88 -11.35
N LEU A 177 11.74 -10.75 -10.92
CA LEU A 177 11.17 -9.78 -11.85
C LEU A 177 12.21 -9.18 -12.80
N ALA A 178 13.41 -8.91 -12.30
CA ALA A 178 14.54 -8.44 -13.11
C ALA A 178 15.03 -9.49 -14.10
N GLY A 179 14.91 -10.79 -13.78
CA GLY A 179 15.28 -11.90 -14.66
C GLY A 179 14.20 -12.30 -15.68
N GLU A 180 12.94 -11.89 -15.51
CA GLU A 180 11.77 -12.34 -16.30
C GLU A 180 11.60 -11.64 -17.67
N GLY A 181 12.70 -11.19 -18.28
CA GLY A 181 12.74 -10.68 -19.65
C GLY A 181 12.77 -9.16 -19.79
N LYS A 182 13.08 -8.71 -21.00
CA LYS A 182 13.26 -7.29 -21.35
C LYS A 182 11.96 -6.50 -21.15
N GLN A 183 12.06 -5.21 -20.81
CA GLN A 183 10.96 -4.24 -20.75
C GLN A 183 9.93 -4.44 -19.63
N ARG A 184 10.40 -4.65 -18.40
CA ARG A 184 9.54 -4.59 -17.19
C ARG A 184 9.88 -3.47 -16.23
N ARG A 185 11.07 -2.89 -16.35
CA ARG A 185 11.50 -1.82 -15.45
C ARG A 185 10.79 -0.52 -15.82
N VAL A 186 10.01 0.04 -14.92
CA VAL A 186 9.31 1.33 -15.12
C VAL A 186 10.06 2.50 -14.48
N GLY A 187 11.03 2.20 -13.61
CA GLY A 187 11.93 3.15 -12.97
C GLY A 187 12.98 2.42 -12.13
N ASP A 188 13.80 3.17 -11.42
CA ASP A 188 14.81 2.58 -10.53
C ASP A 188 14.15 1.71 -9.47
N ASN A 189 14.60 0.45 -9.40
CA ASN A 189 14.05 -0.58 -8.54
C ASN A 189 12.52 -0.72 -8.60
N CYS A 190 11.87 -0.33 -9.71
CA CYS A 190 10.44 -0.47 -9.87
C CYS A 190 10.05 -1.15 -11.19
N TYR A 191 9.17 -2.13 -11.08
CA TYR A 191 8.84 -3.06 -12.15
C TYR A 191 7.33 -3.18 -12.31
N VAL A 192 6.88 -3.43 -13.54
CA VAL A 192 5.50 -3.82 -13.82
C VAL A 192 5.38 -5.36 -13.83
N ARG A 193 4.33 -5.86 -13.18
CA ARG A 193 3.96 -7.28 -13.16
C ARG A 193 3.10 -7.64 -14.37
N GLY A 194 2.91 -8.93 -14.63
CA GLY A 194 2.13 -9.42 -15.78
C GLY A 194 0.66 -8.99 -15.80
N ASP A 195 0.09 -8.60 -14.66
CA ASP A 195 -1.27 -8.06 -14.55
C ASP A 195 -1.34 -6.52 -14.63
N GLY A 196 -0.20 -5.86 -14.82
CA GLY A 196 -0.08 -4.41 -14.93
C GLY A 196 0.10 -3.68 -13.60
N THR A 197 0.08 -4.40 -12.47
CA THR A 197 0.38 -3.79 -11.16
C THR A 197 1.87 -3.50 -11.02
N LEU A 198 2.21 -2.47 -10.22
CA LEU A 198 3.58 -2.11 -9.95
C LEU A 198 4.14 -2.89 -8.75
N ALA A 199 5.47 -3.05 -8.75
CA ALA A 199 6.25 -3.53 -7.63
C ALA A 199 7.58 -2.76 -7.60
N CYS A 200 7.65 -1.78 -6.71
CA CYS A 200 8.87 -1.08 -6.35
C CYS A 200 9.55 -1.72 -5.13
N TYR A 201 10.86 -1.57 -5.04
CA TYR A 201 11.71 -2.18 -4.01
C TYR A 201 12.57 -1.09 -3.37
N PHE A 202 12.62 -1.11 -2.04
CA PHE A 202 13.15 0.03 -1.28
C PHE A 202 14.48 -0.29 -0.61
N ASP A 203 15.37 0.69 -0.63
CA ASP A 203 16.43 0.78 0.36
C ASP A 203 15.82 1.33 1.68
N PRO A 204 16.04 0.66 2.83
CA PRO A 204 15.43 1.07 4.09
C PRO A 204 15.77 2.51 4.52
N ASP A 205 17.02 2.94 4.34
CA ASP A 205 17.47 4.28 4.74
C ASP A 205 16.80 5.35 3.87
N SER A 206 16.71 5.08 2.56
CA SER A 206 16.02 5.96 1.61
C SER A 206 14.55 6.15 1.97
N LEU A 207 13.86 5.08 2.36
CA LEU A 207 12.46 5.17 2.76
C LEU A 207 12.30 5.88 4.11
N ALA A 208 13.17 5.56 5.09
CA ALA A 208 13.19 6.23 6.39
C ALA A 208 13.37 7.75 6.26
N ASN A 209 14.25 8.20 5.35
CA ASN A 209 14.43 9.63 5.08
C ASN A 209 13.15 10.29 4.56
N ILE A 210 12.37 9.63 3.71
CA ILE A 210 11.08 10.17 3.24
C ILE A 210 10.12 10.33 4.43
N PHE A 211 10.02 9.37 5.34
CA PHE A 211 9.19 9.52 6.54
C PHE A 211 9.66 10.67 7.45
N ALA A 212 10.98 10.78 7.66
CA ALA A 212 11.59 11.85 8.46
C ALA A 212 11.35 13.25 7.88
N GLU A 213 11.37 13.42 6.56
CA GLU A 213 11.03 14.68 5.88
C GLU A 213 9.59 15.14 6.16
N HIS A 214 8.69 14.21 6.52
CA HIS A 214 7.30 14.47 6.89
C HIS A 214 7.06 14.42 8.41
N GLY A 215 8.12 14.48 9.22
CA GLY A 215 8.05 14.60 10.68
C GLY A 215 7.73 13.30 11.43
N MET A 216 7.97 12.14 10.81
CA MET A 216 7.79 10.81 11.41
C MET A 216 9.12 10.13 11.72
#